data_AF-A0A2E1KNW3-F1
#
_entry.id   AF-A0A2E1KNW3-F1
#
_cell.length_a   1.000
_cell.length_b   1.000
_cell.length_c   1.000
_cell.angle_alpha   90.00
_cell.angle_beta   90.00
_cell.angle_gamma   90.00
#
_symmetry.space_group_name_H-M   'P 1'
#
loop_
_entity.id
_entity.type
_entity.pdbx_description
1 polymer ?
#
loop_
_entity_poly.entity_id
_entity_poly.type
_entity_poly.pdbx_seq_one_letter_code
_entity_poly.pdbx_strand_id
1 'polypeptide(L)'
;MDRSFLSDKDVIAASRNFVCIRLATYENAEENRVLSGIFAPGGNLQNTVFALLAPNGTTPLVRAGRSPVWAFGGVRGPGINAQPAESIKRMAETMQSIALRYPGKGPGATGALPYLADLRLALNVAAADRQPLVVVYAPDRAQRRRMERELSKVVWSEPLVGQAQYVAAHTAGEFKAVRGFETRSGFIVIQPGIFGLSGQVIHAIDADSKAPELRDMLAGALGRHVPSQLTYNQHRQAGVRAGARWQSRTPNTDRGGPRRGGPRGRRRRPRR
;
A
#
# COMPACT_ATOMS: atom_id res chain seq x y z
N MET A 1 16.65 5.20 -12.16
CA MET A 1 15.20 4.91 -12.05
C MET A 1 15.05 3.40 -11.90
N ASP A 2 14.23 2.93 -10.96
CA ASP A 2 13.89 1.50 -10.85
C ASP A 2 13.26 1.04 -12.18
N ARG A 3 13.68 -0.11 -12.71
CA ARG A 3 13.16 -0.72 -13.94
C ARG A 3 12.21 -1.86 -13.61
N SER A 4 11.57 -1.81 -12.44
CA SER A 4 10.50 -2.71 -12.07
C SER A 4 9.24 -2.41 -12.87
N PHE A 5 8.33 -3.39 -12.97
CA PHE A 5 7.06 -3.22 -13.68
C PHE A 5 6.27 -2.00 -13.21
N LEU A 6 6.16 -1.81 -11.89
CA LEU A 6 5.22 -0.87 -11.30
C LEU A 6 5.76 0.57 -11.23
N SER A 7 7.04 0.78 -11.54
CA SER A 7 7.66 2.10 -11.65
C SER A 7 7.79 2.58 -13.10
N ASP A 8 7.43 1.76 -14.08
CA ASP A 8 7.49 2.12 -15.49
C ASP A 8 6.36 3.10 -15.86
N LYS A 9 6.70 4.12 -16.65
CA LYS A 9 5.76 5.19 -17.03
C LYS A 9 4.55 4.70 -17.82
N ASP A 10 4.71 3.69 -18.66
CA ASP A 10 3.65 3.20 -19.55
C ASP A 10 2.71 2.28 -18.76
N VAL A 11 3.25 1.52 -17.81
CA VAL A 11 2.47 0.75 -16.84
C VAL A 11 1.69 1.69 -15.90
N ILE A 12 2.32 2.77 -15.41
CA ILE A 12 1.65 3.79 -14.59
C ILE A 12 0.52 4.43 -15.38
N ALA A 13 0.77 4.85 -16.63
CA ALA A 13 -0.25 5.43 -17.49
C ALA A 13 -1.42 4.47 -17.71
N ALA A 14 -1.14 3.20 -18.03
CA ALA A 14 -2.17 2.18 -18.21
C ALA A 14 -2.98 1.91 -16.93
N SER A 15 -2.32 1.95 -15.76
CA SER A 15 -2.95 1.70 -14.45
C SER A 15 -4.04 2.72 -14.09
N ARG A 16 -4.05 3.91 -14.69
CA ARG A 16 -5.08 4.94 -14.48
C ARG A 16 -6.48 4.51 -14.93
N ASN A 17 -6.57 3.49 -15.77
CA ASN A 17 -7.84 2.91 -16.19
C ASN A 17 -8.30 1.75 -15.30
N PHE A 18 -7.58 1.47 -14.20
CA PHE A 18 -7.86 0.40 -13.27
C PHE A 18 -8.16 0.94 -11.87
N VAL A 19 -8.96 0.19 -11.12
CA VAL A 19 -9.02 0.34 -9.66
C VAL A 19 -7.86 -0.45 -9.07
N CYS A 20 -6.84 0.25 -8.59
CA CYS A 20 -5.69 -0.36 -7.92
C CYS A 20 -6.01 -0.58 -6.44
N ILE A 21 -5.93 -1.82 -5.98
CA ILE A 21 -6.20 -2.19 -4.58
C ILE A 21 -4.88 -2.54 -3.89
N ARG A 22 -4.53 -1.77 -2.86
CA ARG A 22 -3.41 -2.09 -1.97
C ARG A 22 -3.87 -3.13 -0.95
N LEU A 23 -3.30 -4.33 -1.05
CA LEU A 23 -3.62 -5.42 -0.13
C LEU A 23 -2.97 -5.21 1.24
N ALA A 24 -3.70 -5.46 2.32
CA ALA A 24 -3.20 -5.47 3.69
C ALA A 24 -3.20 -6.91 4.23
N THR A 25 -2.46 -7.79 3.54
CA THR A 25 -2.40 -9.22 3.85
C THR A 25 -2.14 -9.46 5.34
N TYR A 26 -2.91 -10.37 5.93
CA TYR A 26 -2.89 -10.73 7.35
C TYR A 26 -3.49 -9.71 8.32
N GLU A 27 -4.08 -8.61 7.85
CA GLU A 27 -4.71 -7.61 8.71
C GLU A 27 -6.24 -7.78 8.80
N ASN A 28 -6.85 -8.50 7.86
CA ASN A 28 -8.28 -8.78 7.83
C ASN A 28 -8.56 -10.23 7.37
N ALA A 29 -9.35 -10.97 8.13
CA ALA A 29 -9.64 -12.38 7.86
C ALA A 29 -10.56 -12.61 6.63
N GLU A 30 -11.45 -11.67 6.32
CA GLU A 30 -12.27 -11.69 5.09
C GLU A 30 -11.41 -11.41 3.86
N GLU A 31 -10.57 -10.38 3.92
CA GLU A 31 -9.61 -10.07 2.85
C GLU A 31 -8.68 -11.27 2.59
N ASN A 32 -8.14 -11.87 3.65
CA ASN A 32 -7.32 -13.08 3.54
C ASN A 32 -8.02 -14.23 2.80
N ARG A 33 -9.33 -14.41 3.01
CA ARG A 33 -10.12 -15.45 2.33
C ARG A 33 -10.26 -15.13 0.84
N VAL A 34 -10.55 -13.89 0.50
CA VAL A 34 -10.61 -13.43 -0.90
C VAL A 34 -9.25 -13.65 -1.59
N LEU A 35 -8.17 -13.20 -0.95
CA LEU A 35 -6.81 -13.35 -1.49
C LEU A 35 -6.38 -14.80 -1.65
N SER A 36 -6.78 -15.67 -0.72
CA SER A 36 -6.51 -17.11 -0.82
C SER A 36 -7.24 -17.74 -2.01
N GLY A 37 -8.44 -17.27 -2.33
CA GLY A 37 -9.19 -17.69 -3.53
C GLY A 37 -8.52 -17.26 -4.84
N ILE A 38 -7.75 -16.17 -4.82
CA ILE A 38 -7.00 -15.69 -5.99
C ILE A 38 -5.66 -16.43 -6.13
N PHE A 39 -4.89 -16.54 -5.04
CA PHE A 39 -3.57 -17.16 -5.05
C PHE A 39 -3.16 -17.74 -3.68
N ALA A 40 -3.28 -19.06 -3.54
CA ALA A 40 -2.83 -19.82 -2.36
C ALA A 40 -2.03 -21.08 -2.75
N PRO A 41 -0.78 -20.94 -3.24
CA PRO A 41 0.04 -22.10 -3.59
C PRO A 41 0.23 -23.02 -2.37
N GLY A 42 -0.11 -24.30 -2.55
CA GLY A 42 -0.07 -25.30 -1.48
C GLY A 42 -1.02 -25.01 -0.31
N GLY A 43 -2.11 -24.28 -0.56
CA GLY A 43 -3.13 -23.95 0.43
C GLY A 43 -2.76 -22.85 1.41
N ASN A 44 -1.63 -22.14 1.22
CA ASN A 44 -1.19 -21.08 2.13
C ASN A 44 -1.25 -19.72 1.44
N LEU A 45 -1.93 -18.77 2.09
CA LEU A 45 -1.86 -17.36 1.71
C LEU A 45 -0.41 -16.88 1.73
N GLN A 46 -0.08 -16.02 0.78
CA GLN A 46 1.26 -15.44 0.61
C GLN A 46 1.20 -13.95 0.92
N ASN A 47 2.31 -13.38 1.43
CA ASN A 47 2.37 -11.95 1.77
C ASN A 47 2.32 -11.00 0.55
N THR A 48 2.18 -11.54 -0.67
CA THR A 48 2.11 -10.76 -1.91
C THR A 48 1.30 -11.53 -2.94
N VAL A 49 0.29 -10.86 -3.51
CA VAL A 49 -0.52 -11.35 -4.62
C VAL A 49 -0.56 -10.27 -5.69
N PHE A 50 -0.35 -10.67 -6.94
CA PHE A 50 -0.58 -9.88 -8.13
C PHE A 50 -1.61 -10.61 -8.98
N ALA A 51 -2.65 -9.88 -9.39
CA ALA A 51 -3.66 -10.33 -10.34
C ALA A 51 -4.27 -9.10 -11.03
N LEU A 52 -4.77 -9.31 -12.25
CA LEU A 52 -5.72 -8.40 -12.90
C LEU A 52 -7.06 -9.15 -12.96
N LEU A 53 -8.13 -8.53 -12.46
CA LEU A 53 -9.44 -9.15 -12.37
C LEU A 53 -10.44 -8.40 -13.26
N ALA A 54 -11.48 -9.08 -13.70
CA ALA A 54 -12.62 -8.45 -14.36
C ALA A 54 -13.39 -7.54 -13.37
N PRO A 55 -14.27 -6.65 -13.84
CA PRO A 55 -15.04 -5.75 -12.97
C PRO A 55 -15.90 -6.43 -11.89
N ASN A 56 -16.17 -7.73 -12.03
CA ASN A 56 -16.85 -8.53 -11.00
C ASN A 56 -15.97 -8.84 -9.77
N GLY A 57 -14.67 -8.48 -9.81
CA GLY A 57 -13.73 -8.65 -8.70
C GLY A 57 -13.31 -10.09 -8.42
N THR A 58 -13.68 -11.05 -9.26
CA THR A 58 -13.43 -12.48 -9.00
C THR A 58 -12.84 -13.23 -10.17
N THR A 59 -13.12 -12.82 -11.41
CA THR A 59 -12.59 -13.50 -12.61
C THR A 59 -11.16 -13.03 -12.93
N PRO A 60 -10.14 -13.91 -12.88
CA PRO A 60 -8.78 -13.54 -13.28
C PRO A 60 -8.67 -13.32 -14.79
N LEU A 61 -8.05 -12.20 -15.19
CA LEU A 61 -7.75 -11.85 -16.58
C LEU A 61 -6.31 -12.19 -16.97
N VAL A 62 -5.46 -12.44 -15.98
CA VAL A 62 -4.07 -12.89 -16.16
C VAL A 62 -3.73 -13.93 -15.10
N ARG A 63 -2.63 -14.66 -15.31
CA ARG A 63 -2.12 -15.62 -14.32
C ARG A 63 -1.73 -14.89 -13.02
N ALA A 64 -2.46 -15.18 -11.94
CA ALA A 64 -2.13 -14.67 -10.62
C ALA A 64 -0.81 -15.25 -10.08
N GLY A 65 -0.14 -14.51 -9.21
CA GLY A 65 1.13 -14.92 -8.62
C GLY A 65 1.65 -13.96 -7.57
N ARG A 66 2.92 -14.12 -7.17
CA ARG A 66 3.58 -13.20 -6.21
C ARG A 66 4.10 -11.91 -6.84
N SER A 67 4.11 -11.81 -8.16
CA SER A 67 4.60 -10.63 -8.90
C SER A 67 4.09 -10.66 -10.34
N PRO A 68 4.15 -9.52 -11.07
CA PRO A 68 3.76 -9.46 -12.49
C PRO A 68 4.54 -10.43 -13.39
N VAL A 69 5.72 -10.88 -12.98
CA VAL A 69 6.55 -11.88 -13.70
C VAL A 69 5.80 -13.19 -13.95
N TRP A 70 4.82 -13.53 -13.12
CA TRP A 70 4.01 -14.73 -13.31
C TRP A 70 3.10 -14.65 -14.53
N ALA A 71 2.62 -13.45 -14.87
CA ALA A 71 1.77 -13.21 -16.03
C ALA A 71 2.59 -12.81 -17.27
N PHE A 72 3.63 -11.99 -17.09
CA PHE A 72 4.28 -11.28 -18.21
C PHE A 72 5.73 -11.74 -18.47
N GLY A 73 6.22 -12.75 -17.74
CA GLY A 73 7.62 -13.18 -17.81
C GLY A 73 8.57 -12.16 -17.18
N GLY A 74 9.88 -12.40 -17.31
CA GLY A 74 10.90 -11.52 -16.75
C GLY A 74 11.73 -12.17 -15.64
N VAL A 75 12.40 -11.35 -14.84
CA VAL A 75 13.40 -11.78 -13.86
C VAL A 75 12.76 -12.01 -12.49
N ARG A 76 13.00 -13.18 -11.90
CA ARG A 76 12.60 -13.54 -10.53
C ARG A 76 13.80 -13.47 -9.59
N GLY A 77 13.56 -13.11 -8.33
CA GLY A 77 14.61 -13.11 -7.29
C GLY A 77 15.56 -11.90 -7.41
N PRO A 78 16.88 -12.09 -7.23
CA PRO A 78 17.85 -11.01 -7.42
C PRO A 78 17.70 -10.38 -8.82
N GLY A 79 17.57 -9.05 -8.88
CA GLY A 79 17.32 -8.34 -10.14
C GLY A 79 15.84 -8.10 -10.46
N ILE A 80 14.90 -8.43 -9.56
CA ILE A 80 13.45 -8.14 -9.77
C ILE A 80 13.14 -6.64 -10.01
N ASN A 81 14.03 -5.75 -9.59
CA ASN A 81 13.97 -4.29 -9.82
C ASN A 81 14.48 -3.88 -11.22
N ALA A 82 14.79 -4.83 -12.09
CA ALA A 82 15.20 -4.58 -13.46
C ALA A 82 14.59 -5.64 -14.37
N GLN A 83 13.40 -5.33 -14.89
CA GLN A 83 12.67 -6.23 -15.77
C GLN A 83 13.04 -5.99 -17.23
N PRO A 84 12.99 -7.02 -18.09
CA PRO A 84 13.18 -6.85 -19.52
C PRO A 84 12.13 -5.89 -20.10
N ALA A 85 12.55 -5.00 -20.99
CA ALA A 85 11.67 -4.03 -21.63
C ALA A 85 10.46 -4.70 -22.31
N GLU A 86 10.67 -5.84 -22.95
CA GLU A 86 9.61 -6.63 -23.58
C GLU A 86 8.55 -7.13 -22.58
N SER A 87 8.95 -7.50 -21.37
CA SER A 87 8.00 -7.91 -20.33
C SER A 87 7.18 -6.72 -19.83
N ILE A 88 7.83 -5.58 -19.62
CA ILE A 88 7.16 -4.33 -19.21
C ILE A 88 6.15 -3.88 -20.28
N LYS A 89 6.59 -3.83 -21.54
CA LYS A 89 5.75 -3.49 -22.68
C LYS A 89 4.54 -4.41 -22.78
N ARG A 90 4.75 -5.72 -22.66
CA ARG A 90 3.66 -6.71 -22.65
C ARG A 90 2.63 -6.45 -21.55
N MET A 91 3.07 -6.07 -20.34
CA MET A 91 2.17 -5.71 -19.25
C MET A 91 1.34 -4.48 -19.61
N ALA A 92 1.99 -3.41 -20.08
CA ALA A 92 1.31 -2.16 -20.45
C ALA A 92 0.27 -2.40 -21.57
N GLU A 93 0.65 -3.09 -22.65
CA GLU A 93 -0.24 -3.42 -23.76
C GLU A 93 -1.42 -4.30 -23.32
N THR A 94 -1.16 -5.29 -22.45
CA THR A 94 -2.22 -6.15 -21.91
C THR A 94 -3.20 -5.34 -21.06
N MET A 95 -2.70 -4.44 -20.21
CA MET A 95 -3.53 -3.56 -19.40
C MET A 95 -4.39 -2.63 -20.27
N GLN A 96 -3.82 -2.07 -21.34
CA GLN A 96 -4.57 -1.24 -22.30
C GLN A 96 -5.67 -2.05 -23.00
N SER A 97 -5.35 -3.26 -23.48
CA SER A 97 -6.33 -4.16 -24.11
C SER A 97 -7.48 -4.53 -23.15
N ILE A 98 -7.16 -4.82 -21.88
CA ILE A 98 -8.16 -5.08 -20.84
C ILE A 98 -9.05 -3.85 -20.62
N ALA A 99 -8.47 -2.66 -20.52
CA ALA A 99 -9.22 -1.42 -20.31
C ALA A 99 -10.18 -1.10 -21.47
N LEU A 100 -9.80 -1.43 -22.72
CA LEU A 100 -10.69 -1.31 -23.87
C LEU A 100 -11.88 -2.29 -23.80
N ARG A 101 -11.66 -3.50 -23.29
CA ARG A 101 -12.71 -4.51 -23.12
C ARG A 101 -13.65 -4.22 -21.94
N TYR A 102 -13.14 -3.56 -20.91
CA TYR A 102 -13.86 -3.22 -19.69
C TYR A 102 -13.74 -1.72 -19.40
N PRO A 103 -14.42 -0.86 -20.18
CA PRO A 103 -14.31 0.58 -20.01
C PRO A 103 -14.81 1.02 -18.63
N GLY A 104 -14.04 1.87 -17.96
CA GLY A 104 -14.43 2.49 -16.70
C GLY A 104 -15.57 3.50 -16.89
N LYS A 105 -16.14 3.99 -15.79
CA LYS A 105 -17.25 4.97 -15.78
C LYS A 105 -16.84 6.40 -16.21
N GLY A 106 -15.69 6.57 -16.87
CA GLY A 106 -15.13 7.85 -17.28
C GLY A 106 -14.53 8.69 -16.13
N PRO A 107 -13.88 9.82 -16.45
CA PRO A 107 -13.31 10.75 -15.47
C PRO A 107 -14.41 11.37 -14.60
N GLY A 108 -14.20 11.48 -13.29
CA GLY A 108 -15.12 12.16 -12.38
C GLY A 108 -16.15 11.28 -11.68
N ALA A 109 -16.12 9.96 -11.87
CA ALA A 109 -16.80 9.05 -10.94
C ALA A 109 -16.21 9.27 -9.54
N THR A 110 -17.02 9.78 -8.60
CA THR A 110 -16.62 9.99 -7.21
C THR A 110 -16.29 8.64 -6.57
N GLY A 111 -15.01 8.27 -6.63
CA GLY A 111 -14.52 7.06 -5.98
C GLY A 111 -14.65 7.21 -4.47
N ALA A 112 -14.96 6.10 -3.79
CA ALA A 112 -14.82 6.03 -2.34
C ALA A 112 -13.42 6.50 -1.92
N LEU A 113 -13.27 7.05 -0.71
CA LEU A 113 -11.93 7.39 -0.23
C LEU A 113 -11.07 6.11 -0.12
N PRO A 114 -9.80 6.14 -0.54
CA PRO A 114 -8.91 4.98 -0.50
C PRO A 114 -8.40 4.73 0.93
N TYR A 115 -9.31 4.51 1.87
CA TYR A 115 -9.02 4.36 3.28
C TYR A 115 -8.45 2.99 3.61
N LEU A 116 -7.40 3.01 4.43
CA LEU A 116 -6.93 1.87 5.19
C LEU A 116 -7.80 1.68 6.45
N ALA A 117 -7.75 0.48 7.03
CA ALA A 117 -8.68 0.09 8.09
C ALA A 117 -8.53 0.90 9.39
N ASP A 118 -7.30 1.25 9.78
CA ASP A 118 -7.02 1.98 11.01
C ASP A 118 -5.65 2.69 10.95
N LEU A 119 -5.44 3.65 11.85
CA LEU A 119 -4.22 4.48 11.88
C LEU A 119 -2.94 3.66 12.09
N ARG A 120 -2.98 2.58 12.88
CA ARG A 120 -1.80 1.73 13.13
C ARG A 120 -1.38 1.03 11.84
N LEU A 121 -2.32 0.45 11.11
CA LEU A 121 -2.07 -0.15 9.80
C LEU A 121 -1.65 0.90 8.78
N ALA A 122 -2.29 2.07 8.78
CA ALA A 122 -1.99 3.13 7.84
C ALA A 122 -0.56 3.66 7.98
N LEU A 123 -0.04 3.80 9.21
CA LEU A 123 1.37 4.12 9.45
C LEU A 123 2.31 3.06 8.85
N ASN A 124 1.95 1.79 8.98
CA ASN A 124 2.77 0.69 8.45
C ASN A 124 2.80 0.67 6.92
N VAL A 125 1.64 0.78 6.29
CA VAL A 125 1.52 0.82 4.82
C VAL A 125 2.21 2.06 4.26
N ALA A 126 1.99 3.25 4.85
CA ALA A 126 2.64 4.48 4.42
C ALA A 126 4.16 4.40 4.51
N ALA A 127 4.72 3.81 5.58
CA ALA A 127 6.15 3.57 5.70
C ALA A 127 6.67 2.61 4.62
N ALA A 128 5.97 1.49 4.38
CA ALA A 128 6.36 0.48 3.40
C ALA A 128 6.36 1.03 1.97
N ASP A 129 5.36 1.85 1.64
CA ASP A 129 5.20 2.47 0.32
C ASP A 129 6.03 3.77 0.22
N ARG A 130 6.71 4.18 1.30
CA ARG A 130 7.51 5.41 1.44
C ARG A 130 6.73 6.69 1.13
N GLN A 131 5.46 6.73 1.50
CA GLN A 131 4.56 7.85 1.25
C GLN A 131 4.17 8.56 2.56
N PRO A 132 3.77 9.84 2.49
CA PRO A 132 3.08 10.47 3.60
C PRO A 132 1.71 9.81 3.86
N LEU A 133 1.21 10.01 5.08
CA LEU A 133 -0.12 9.56 5.51
C LEU A 133 -1.01 10.78 5.78
N VAL A 134 -2.20 10.80 5.22
CA VAL A 134 -3.25 11.80 5.52
C VAL A 134 -4.32 11.15 6.40
N VAL A 135 -4.52 11.71 7.58
CA VAL A 135 -5.56 11.28 8.51
C VAL A 135 -6.69 12.30 8.53
N VAL A 136 -7.91 11.87 8.24
CA VAL A 136 -9.11 12.68 8.46
C VAL A 136 -9.54 12.47 9.91
N TYR A 137 -9.22 13.43 10.77
CA TYR A 137 -9.53 13.36 12.20
C TYR A 137 -10.67 14.31 12.55
N ALA A 138 -11.72 13.76 13.13
CA ALA A 138 -12.74 14.53 13.85
C ALA A 138 -13.49 13.60 14.82
N PRO A 139 -13.60 13.95 16.11
CA PRO A 139 -14.43 13.23 17.07
C PRO A 139 -15.90 13.21 16.67
N ASP A 140 -16.40 14.35 16.17
CA ASP A 140 -17.76 14.45 15.64
C ASP A 140 -17.89 13.79 14.26
N ARG A 141 -18.80 12.83 14.16
CA ARG A 141 -19.08 12.07 12.93
C ARG A 141 -19.64 12.97 11.83
N ALA A 142 -20.45 13.97 12.17
CA ALA A 142 -21.06 14.83 11.17
C ALA A 142 -20.02 15.75 10.50
N GLN A 143 -19.11 16.33 11.29
CA GLN A 143 -17.95 17.07 10.82
C GLN A 143 -17.03 16.22 9.97
N ARG A 144 -16.68 15.01 10.43
CA ARG A 144 -15.85 14.09 9.63
C ARG A 144 -16.45 13.79 8.28
N ARG A 145 -17.76 13.49 8.22
CA ARG A 145 -18.47 13.26 6.95
C ARG A 145 -18.44 14.47 6.02
N ARG A 146 -18.42 15.70 6.54
CA ARG A 146 -18.24 16.92 5.72
C ARG A 146 -16.84 16.96 5.13
N MET A 147 -15.82 16.72 5.95
CA MET A 147 -14.41 16.67 5.52
C MET A 147 -14.17 15.58 4.46
N GLU A 148 -14.71 14.38 4.68
CA GLU A 148 -14.65 13.25 3.75
C GLU A 148 -15.26 13.62 2.38
N ARG A 149 -16.37 14.36 2.36
CA ARG A 149 -16.98 14.84 1.10
C ARG A 149 -16.08 15.81 0.37
N GLU A 150 -15.44 16.77 1.05
CA GLU A 150 -14.50 17.68 0.40
C GLU A 150 -13.27 16.94 -0.13
N LEU A 151 -12.71 16.01 0.65
CA LEU A 151 -11.57 15.19 0.23
C LEU A 151 -11.90 14.31 -0.98
N SER A 152 -13.09 13.70 -1.02
CA SER A 152 -13.49 12.81 -2.13
C SER A 152 -13.53 13.50 -3.49
N LYS A 153 -13.68 14.83 -3.52
CA LYS A 153 -13.68 15.63 -4.75
C LYS A 153 -12.27 15.78 -5.34
N VAL A 154 -11.21 15.55 -4.55
CA VAL A 154 -9.83 15.88 -4.96
C VAL A 154 -8.84 14.72 -4.83
N VAL A 155 -9.10 13.72 -3.99
CA VAL A 155 -8.15 12.62 -3.73
C VAL A 155 -7.79 11.81 -4.99
N TRP A 156 -8.70 11.77 -5.96
CA TRP A 156 -8.53 11.07 -7.24
C TRP A 156 -8.03 11.96 -8.39
N SER A 157 -7.69 13.21 -8.08
CA SER A 157 -7.19 14.20 -9.06
C SER A 157 -5.72 14.50 -8.86
N GLU A 158 -5.04 14.96 -9.91
CA GLU A 158 -3.70 15.53 -9.78
C GLU A 158 -3.74 16.80 -8.91
N PRO A 159 -2.72 17.04 -8.08
CA PRO A 159 -1.50 16.24 -7.91
C PRO A 159 -1.61 15.17 -6.81
N LEU A 160 -2.80 14.85 -6.29
CA LEU A 160 -2.96 14.01 -5.09
C LEU A 160 -3.03 12.51 -5.37
N VAL A 161 -3.49 12.14 -6.56
CA VAL A 161 -3.75 10.73 -6.91
C VAL A 161 -2.47 9.89 -6.75
N GLY A 162 -2.56 8.88 -5.87
CA GLY A 162 -1.45 7.97 -5.58
C GLY A 162 -0.25 8.59 -4.84
N GLN A 163 -0.35 9.82 -4.32
CA GLN A 163 0.77 10.49 -3.62
C GLN A 163 0.75 10.33 -2.09
N ALA A 164 -0.32 9.79 -1.51
CA ALA A 164 -0.43 9.57 -0.07
C ALA A 164 -1.30 8.35 0.25
N GLN A 165 -1.12 7.82 1.46
CA GLN A 165 -2.06 6.90 2.08
C GLN A 165 -3.12 7.68 2.86
N TYR A 166 -4.31 7.11 3.02
CA TYR A 166 -5.43 7.79 3.68
C TYR A 166 -6.07 6.90 4.75
N VAL A 167 -6.52 7.53 5.83
CA VAL A 167 -7.25 6.84 6.90
C VAL A 167 -8.15 7.84 7.64
N ALA A 168 -9.24 7.36 8.24
CA ALA A 168 -10.02 8.14 9.19
C ALA A 168 -9.62 7.76 10.62
N ALA A 169 -9.59 8.75 11.51
CA ALA A 169 -9.44 8.52 12.95
C ALA A 169 -10.59 9.19 13.70
N HIS A 170 -10.96 8.64 14.85
CA HIS A 170 -12.17 9.01 15.59
C HIS A 170 -11.85 9.50 17.00
N THR A 171 -10.74 9.05 17.56
CA THR A 171 -10.35 9.36 18.93
C THR A 171 -8.89 9.81 18.98
N ALA A 172 -8.58 10.73 19.89
CA ALA A 172 -7.21 11.17 20.13
C ALA A 172 -6.27 10.01 20.50
N GLY A 173 -6.80 8.97 21.18
CA GLY A 173 -6.02 7.80 21.59
C GLY A 173 -5.42 6.99 20.44
N GLU A 174 -5.98 7.07 19.23
CA GLU A 174 -5.42 6.43 18.04
C GLU A 174 -4.05 7.01 17.68
N PHE A 175 -3.80 8.29 18.00
CA PHE A 175 -2.56 9.01 17.72
C PHE A 175 -1.45 8.78 18.75
N LYS A 176 -1.60 7.82 19.69
CA LYS A 176 -0.59 7.54 20.74
C LYS A 176 0.85 7.34 20.24
N ALA A 177 1.01 6.85 19.00
CA ALA A 177 2.30 6.61 18.37
C ALA A 177 2.74 7.75 17.42
N VAL A 178 1.97 8.84 17.36
CA VAL A 178 2.18 9.99 16.48
C VAL A 178 2.61 11.19 17.32
N ARG A 179 3.82 11.67 17.10
CA ARG A 179 4.35 12.86 17.77
C ARG A 179 3.83 14.13 17.10
N GLY A 180 3.63 15.18 17.90
CA GLY A 180 3.16 16.49 17.43
C GLY A 180 1.68 16.53 17.05
N PHE A 181 0.89 15.53 17.47
CA PHE A 181 -0.56 15.57 17.29
C PHE A 181 -1.20 16.49 18.32
N GLU A 182 -2.06 17.38 17.84
CA GLU A 182 -2.93 18.23 18.65
C GLU A 182 -4.37 17.74 18.48
N THR A 183 -5.16 17.77 19.56
CA THR A 183 -6.55 17.30 19.57
C THR A 183 -7.52 18.27 18.90
N ARG A 184 -7.23 18.67 17.66
CA ARG A 184 -8.04 19.55 16.81
C ARG A 184 -8.48 18.79 15.56
N SER A 185 -9.77 18.86 15.24
CA SER A 185 -10.30 18.27 14.00
C SER A 185 -9.62 18.88 12.77
N GLY A 186 -9.30 18.06 11.79
CA GLY A 186 -8.58 18.50 10.58
C GLY A 186 -8.05 17.35 9.73
N PHE A 187 -7.39 17.71 8.64
CA PHE A 187 -6.61 16.77 7.83
C PHE A 187 -5.17 16.80 8.36
N ILE A 188 -4.76 15.73 9.03
CA ILE A 188 -3.46 15.62 9.67
C ILE A 188 -2.51 14.89 8.72
N VAL A 189 -1.47 15.58 8.29
CA VAL A 189 -0.44 15.01 7.40
C VAL A 189 0.73 14.53 8.24
N ILE A 190 1.06 13.25 8.08
CA ILE A 190 2.00 12.53 8.91
C ILE A 190 3.13 11.98 8.04
N GLN A 191 4.35 12.26 8.48
CA GLN A 191 5.55 11.50 8.09
C GLN A 191 5.54 10.18 8.87
N PRO A 192 5.39 9.02 8.22
CA PRO A 192 5.54 7.76 8.92
C PRO A 192 6.99 7.56 9.36
N GLY A 193 7.17 6.99 10.55
CA GLY A 193 8.46 6.50 10.99
C GLY A 193 8.97 5.39 10.08
N ILE A 194 10.28 5.21 9.99
CA ILE A 194 10.92 4.30 9.01
C ILE A 194 10.36 2.87 9.07
N PHE A 195 9.97 2.38 10.24
CA PHE A 195 9.42 1.03 10.41
C PHE A 195 7.88 0.97 10.50
N GLY A 196 7.21 2.12 10.33
CA GLY A 196 5.75 2.19 10.33
C GLY A 196 5.09 1.81 11.65
N LEU A 197 5.81 1.98 12.77
CA LEU A 197 5.30 1.76 14.13
C LEU A 197 4.93 3.07 14.84
N SER A 198 5.31 4.20 14.25
CA SER A 198 5.11 5.55 14.78
C SER A 198 5.04 6.56 13.63
N GLY A 199 4.74 7.81 13.96
CA GLY A 199 4.72 8.91 12.98
C GLY A 199 5.02 10.26 13.62
N GLN A 200 5.17 11.28 12.77
CA GLN A 200 5.34 12.67 13.15
C GLN A 200 4.38 13.52 12.32
N VAL A 201 3.57 14.37 12.96
CA VAL A 201 2.78 15.38 12.24
C VAL A 201 3.74 16.36 11.58
N ILE A 202 3.59 16.55 10.26
CA ILE A 202 4.36 17.50 9.45
C ILE A 202 3.50 18.67 8.97
N HIS A 203 2.18 18.51 8.98
CA HIS A 203 1.22 19.58 8.73
C HIS A 203 -0.16 19.21 9.27
N ALA A 204 -0.97 20.22 9.57
CA ALA A 204 -2.38 20.07 9.89
C ALA A 204 -3.17 21.12 9.08
N ILE A 205 -4.24 20.68 8.45
CA ILE A 205 -5.14 21.51 7.64
C ILE A 205 -6.50 21.56 8.34
N ASP A 206 -7.12 22.72 8.36
CA ASP A 206 -8.38 22.94 9.06
C ASP A 206 -9.55 22.09 8.51
N ALA A 207 -10.49 21.77 9.39
CA ALA A 207 -11.62 20.89 9.08
C ALA A 207 -12.66 21.52 8.12
N ASP A 208 -12.62 22.83 7.92
CA ASP A 208 -13.56 23.58 7.10
C ASP A 208 -13.06 23.89 5.68
N SER A 209 -11.79 23.60 5.39
CA SER A 209 -11.16 23.79 4.07
C SER A 209 -11.97 23.15 2.94
N LYS A 210 -12.15 23.91 1.85
CA LYS A 210 -12.93 23.48 0.69
C LYS A 210 -12.06 22.80 -0.35
N ALA A 211 -12.67 21.96 -1.20
CA ALA A 211 -11.94 21.09 -2.12
C ALA A 211 -10.77 21.75 -2.89
N PRO A 212 -10.90 22.92 -3.56
CA PRO A 212 -9.78 23.51 -4.29
C PRO A 212 -8.62 23.91 -3.37
N GLU A 213 -8.93 24.56 -2.25
CA GLU A 213 -7.95 24.98 -1.24
C GLU A 213 -7.30 23.77 -0.55
N LEU A 214 -8.12 22.78 -0.17
CA LEU A 214 -7.70 21.52 0.42
C LEU A 214 -6.73 20.79 -0.50
N ARG A 215 -6.99 20.78 -1.81
CA ARG A 215 -6.09 20.17 -2.80
C ARG A 215 -4.70 20.80 -2.75
N ASP A 216 -4.65 22.12 -2.79
CA ASP A 216 -3.40 22.87 -2.87
C ASP A 216 -2.61 22.77 -1.55
N MET A 217 -3.31 22.86 -0.40
CA MET A 217 -2.71 22.67 0.92
C MET A 217 -2.19 21.24 1.12
N LEU A 218 -2.95 20.22 0.72
CA LEU A 218 -2.48 18.84 0.76
C LEU A 218 -1.24 18.69 -0.12
N ALA A 219 -1.27 19.15 -1.37
CA ALA A 219 -0.12 19.05 -2.27
C ALA A 219 1.15 19.66 -1.65
N GLY A 220 1.04 20.87 -1.08
CA GLY A 220 2.14 21.53 -0.38
C GLY A 220 2.62 20.76 0.87
N ALA A 221 1.70 20.16 1.62
CA ALA A 221 2.02 19.36 2.80
C ALA A 221 2.69 18.03 2.45
N LEU A 222 2.22 17.34 1.41
CA LEU A 222 2.83 16.09 0.93
C LEU A 222 4.27 16.33 0.45
N GLY A 223 4.55 17.50 -0.14
CA GLY A 223 5.90 17.90 -0.55
C GLY A 223 6.91 18.06 0.60
N ARG A 224 6.46 18.09 1.86
CA ARG A 224 7.33 18.14 3.06
C ARG A 224 7.80 16.75 3.51
N HIS A 225 7.25 15.68 2.93
CA HIS A 225 7.59 14.30 3.28
C HIS A 225 9.04 13.98 2.89
N VAL A 226 9.76 13.31 3.79
CA VAL A 226 11.15 12.90 3.57
C VAL A 226 11.21 11.37 3.53
N PRO A 227 11.14 10.74 2.34
CA PRO A 227 11.08 9.29 2.23
C PRO A 227 12.40 8.63 2.65
N SER A 228 12.29 7.46 3.28
CA SER A 228 13.47 6.65 3.63
C SER A 228 14.22 6.20 2.37
N GLN A 229 15.53 6.45 2.35
CA GLN A 229 16.42 6.03 1.26
C GLN A 229 17.04 4.64 1.49
N LEU A 230 16.60 3.91 2.53
CA LEU A 230 17.13 2.58 2.80
C LEU A 230 16.70 1.59 1.72
N THR A 231 17.66 0.79 1.25
CA THR A 231 17.36 -0.43 0.48
C THR A 231 16.63 -1.44 1.36
N TYR A 232 15.98 -2.43 0.74
CA TYR A 232 15.30 -3.51 1.46
C TYR A 232 16.19 -4.19 2.53
N ASN A 233 17.43 -4.51 2.18
CA ASN A 233 18.36 -5.17 3.09
C ASN A 233 18.78 -4.27 4.25
N GLN A 234 19.08 -3.00 3.97
CA GLN A 234 19.43 -2.03 5.02
C GLN A 234 18.24 -1.78 5.96
N HIS A 235 17.03 -1.63 5.42
CA HIS A 235 15.81 -1.50 6.20
C HIS A 235 15.61 -2.70 7.13
N ARG A 236 15.72 -3.93 6.59
CA ARG A 236 15.58 -5.16 7.38
C ARG A 236 16.62 -5.24 8.51
N GLN A 237 17.88 -4.95 8.22
CA GLN A 237 18.95 -4.97 9.23
C GLN A 237 18.75 -3.88 10.29
N ALA A 238 18.34 -2.67 9.91
CA ALA A 238 18.04 -1.59 10.83
C ALA A 238 16.86 -1.95 11.75
N GLY A 239 15.79 -2.55 11.21
CA GLY A 239 14.63 -2.99 11.98
C GLY A 239 14.99 -4.06 13.01
N VAL A 240 15.81 -5.04 12.63
CA VAL A 240 16.31 -6.07 13.57
C VAL A 240 17.12 -5.43 14.70
N ARG A 241 18.05 -4.52 14.38
CA ARG A 241 18.87 -3.82 15.39
C ARG A 241 18.03 -2.95 16.33
N ALA A 242 16.99 -2.32 15.80
CA ALA A 242 16.07 -1.49 16.58
C ALA A 242 15.01 -2.30 17.36
N GLY A 243 14.99 -3.63 17.22
CA GLY A 243 13.93 -4.47 17.81
C GLY A 243 12.54 -4.21 17.24
N ALA A 244 12.43 -3.49 16.11
CA ALA A 244 11.16 -3.13 15.51
C ALA A 244 10.47 -4.37 14.94
N ARG A 245 9.25 -4.66 15.42
CA ARG A 245 8.45 -5.81 14.98
C ARG A 245 7.02 -5.40 14.73
N TRP A 246 6.55 -5.64 13.51
CA TRP A 246 5.14 -5.60 13.18
C TRP A 246 4.45 -6.90 13.63
N GLN A 247 3.29 -6.77 14.26
CA GLN A 247 2.42 -7.89 14.58
C GLN A 247 1.14 -7.77 13.76
N SER A 248 0.93 -8.73 12.87
CA SER A 248 -0.29 -8.83 12.08
C SER A 248 -1.48 -9.25 12.94
N ARG A 249 -2.68 -8.81 12.54
CA ARG A 249 -3.93 -9.16 13.24
C ARG A 249 -4.30 -10.63 13.08
N THR A 250 -3.86 -11.27 12.00
CA THR A 250 -4.05 -12.71 11.76
C THR A 250 -2.68 -13.40 11.58
N PRO A 251 -2.59 -14.71 11.80
CA PRO A 251 -1.34 -15.44 11.66
C PRO A 251 -0.75 -15.35 10.25
N ASN A 252 0.55 -15.06 10.16
CA ASN A 252 1.27 -15.10 8.90
C ASN A 252 1.54 -16.55 8.49
N THR A 253 0.99 -16.97 7.34
CA THR A 253 1.13 -18.32 6.79
C THR A 253 2.17 -18.43 5.68
N ASP A 254 2.85 -17.33 5.33
CA ASP A 254 3.90 -17.32 4.31
C ASP A 254 5.11 -18.11 4.85
N ARG A 255 5.38 -19.25 4.22
CA ARG A 255 6.46 -20.17 4.59
C ARG A 255 7.87 -19.57 4.39
N GLY A 256 7.97 -18.32 3.91
CA GLY A 256 9.21 -17.56 3.73
C GLY A 256 9.71 -16.76 4.95
N GLY A 257 9.02 -16.80 6.10
CA GLY A 257 9.53 -16.20 7.35
C GLY A 257 10.86 -16.83 7.80
N PRO A 258 11.67 -16.16 8.64
CA PRO A 258 12.90 -16.74 9.16
C PRO A 258 12.58 -18.09 9.80
N ARG A 259 13.16 -19.17 9.28
CA ARG A 259 13.14 -20.46 9.96
C ARG A 259 13.63 -20.20 11.38
N ARG A 260 12.75 -20.30 12.38
CA ARG A 260 13.20 -20.46 13.78
C ARG A 260 14.24 -21.56 13.72
N GLY A 261 15.47 -21.24 14.10
CA GLY A 261 16.58 -22.18 14.10
C GLY A 261 16.24 -23.34 15.01
N GLY A 262 15.65 -24.39 14.44
CA GLY A 262 15.65 -25.71 15.06
C GLY A 262 17.10 -26.17 15.18
N PRO A 263 17.44 -26.96 16.21
CA PRO A 263 18.81 -27.39 16.44
C PRO A 263 19.36 -28.00 15.16
N ARG A 264 20.50 -27.49 14.67
CA ARG A 264 21.25 -28.14 13.59
C ARG A 264 21.64 -29.52 14.11
N GLY A 265 20.82 -30.52 13.82
CA GLY A 265 21.16 -31.92 14.02
C GLY A 265 22.42 -32.19 13.21
N ARG A 266 23.57 -32.20 13.88
CA ARG A 266 24.82 -32.74 13.36
C ARG A 266 24.54 -34.20 13.00
N ARG A 267 24.22 -34.48 11.74
CA ARG A 267 24.30 -35.83 11.18
C ARG A 267 25.78 -36.21 11.15
N ARG A 268 26.26 -36.83 12.24
CA ARG A 268 27.46 -37.68 12.19
C ARG A 268 27.13 -38.83 11.24
N ARG A 269 27.80 -38.89 10.09
CA ARG A 269 27.83 -40.10 9.26
C ARG A 269 28.53 -41.19 10.07
N PRO A 270 27.95 -42.40 10.22
CA PRO A 270 28.76 -43.54 10.61
C PRO A 270 29.67 -43.91 9.44
N ARG A 271 30.97 -43.95 9.70
CA ARG A 271 31.92 -44.63 8.82
C ARG A 271 31.70 -46.13 8.98
N ARG A 272 31.34 -46.81 7.90
CA ARG A 272 31.83 -48.15 7.57
C ARG A 272 31.93 -48.22 6.06
#